data_AF-A0A4Z2FGY7-F1
#
_entry.id   AF-A0A4Z2FGY7-F1
#
_cell.length_a   1.000
_cell.length_b   1.000
_cell.length_c   1.000
_cell.angle_alpha   90.00
_cell.angle_beta   90.00
_cell.angle_gamma   90.00
#
_symmetry.space_group_name_H-M   'P 1'
#
loop_
_entity.id
_entity.type
_entity.pdbx_description
1 polymer ?
#
loop_
_entity_poly.entity_id
_entity_poly.type
_entity_poly.pdbx_seq_one_letter_code
_entity_poly.pdbx_strand_id
1 'polypeptide(L)'
;MSGRLLRLALLLLVARALSVRCTAAPATTEAEAHAAPQDTCTSCGVAQPEDAEAGRLRVDFLEAVKRHILSRLQMRERPNITHPVSRAAMVTALRKLHAGKLRADGRLEIPDLDGHPMSNEVLEESSEIISFAEKGAFRGRKE
;
A
#
# COMPACT_ATOMS: atom_id res chain seq x y z
N MET A 1 -54.38 25.71 -1.96
CA MET A 1 -53.76 24.36 -2.05
C MET A 1 -53.09 24.11 -3.41
N SER A 2 -53.40 24.88 -4.44
CA SER A 2 -52.84 24.82 -5.80
C SER A 2 -51.34 25.14 -5.91
N GLY A 3 -50.80 26.06 -5.11
CA GLY A 3 -49.38 26.45 -5.21
C GLY A 3 -48.37 25.40 -4.72
N ARG A 4 -48.74 24.56 -3.74
CA ARG A 4 -47.87 23.47 -3.26
C ARG A 4 -47.82 22.31 -4.26
N LEU A 5 -48.96 22.02 -4.88
CA LEU A 5 -49.06 21.02 -5.95
C LEU A 5 -48.27 21.45 -7.19
N LEU A 6 -48.31 22.73 -7.57
CA LEU A 6 -47.54 23.25 -8.69
C LEU A 6 -46.02 23.17 -8.45
N ARG A 7 -45.56 23.46 -7.22
CA ARG A 7 -44.13 23.34 -6.86
C ARG A 7 -43.66 21.89 -6.86
N LEU A 8 -44.47 20.95 -6.36
CA LEU A 8 -44.17 19.51 -6.41
C LEU A 8 -44.12 18.99 -7.85
N ALA A 9 -45.06 19.39 -8.70
CA ALA A 9 -45.07 19.03 -10.11
C ALA A 9 -43.83 19.56 -10.85
N LEU A 10 -43.40 20.80 -10.56
CA LEU A 10 -42.20 21.39 -11.14
C LEU A 10 -40.93 20.65 -10.72
N LEU A 11 -40.81 20.29 -9.43
CA LEU A 11 -39.67 19.52 -8.92
C LEU A 11 -39.59 18.12 -9.54
N LEU A 12 -40.73 17.44 -9.72
CA LEU A 12 -40.79 16.14 -10.38
C LEU A 12 -40.41 16.22 -11.87
N LEU A 13 -40.82 17.29 -12.56
CA LEU A 13 -40.45 17.54 -13.95
C LEU A 13 -38.95 17.81 -14.11
N VAL A 14 -38.35 18.61 -13.22
CA VAL A 14 -36.91 18.90 -13.23
C VAL A 14 -36.10 17.63 -12.91
N ALA A 15 -36.53 16.83 -11.93
CA ALA A 15 -35.89 15.56 -11.60
C ALA A 15 -35.91 14.60 -12.80
N ARG A 16 -37.06 14.44 -13.47
CA ARG A 16 -37.17 13.61 -14.68
C ARG A 16 -36.31 14.12 -15.83
N ALA A 17 -36.25 15.44 -16.04
CA ALA A 17 -35.39 16.02 -17.08
C ALA A 17 -33.89 15.76 -16.80
N LEU A 18 -33.46 15.81 -15.53
CA LEU A 18 -32.10 15.44 -15.12
C LEU A 18 -31.83 13.95 -15.34
N SER A 19 -32.78 13.07 -14.99
CA SER A 19 -32.63 11.62 -15.20
C SER A 19 -32.55 11.24 -16.68
N VAL A 20 -33.29 11.92 -17.56
CA VAL A 20 -33.27 11.68 -19.02
C VAL A 20 -31.96 12.15 -19.67
N ARG A 21 -31.29 13.18 -19.10
CA ARG A 21 -29.96 13.62 -19.60
C ARG A 21 -28.81 12.70 -19.20
N CYS A 22 -29.03 11.77 -18.27
CA CYS A 22 -28.02 10.78 -17.86
C CYS A 22 -28.06 9.49 -18.69
N THR A 23 -28.95 9.36 -19.69
CA THR A 23 -29.08 8.13 -20.49
C THR A 23 -29.10 8.45 -21.99
N ALA A 24 -28.02 9.03 -22.50
CA ALA A 24 -27.81 9.20 -23.94
C ALA A 24 -26.39 8.75 -24.34
N ALA A 25 -26.24 7.46 -24.62
CA ALA A 25 -25.26 6.93 -25.57
C ALA A 25 -25.77 5.57 -26.11
N PRO A 26 -25.78 5.36 -27.44
CA PRO A 26 -26.52 4.30 -28.11
C PRO A 26 -25.81 2.94 -28.06
N ALA A 27 -26.61 1.89 -28.08
CA ALA A 27 -26.16 0.53 -28.34
C ALA A 27 -25.81 0.35 -29.82
N THR A 28 -24.55 -0.01 -30.09
CA THR A 28 -24.16 -0.86 -31.22
C THR A 28 -23.14 -1.85 -30.68
N THR A 29 -23.61 -3.09 -30.54
CA THR A 29 -22.83 -4.32 -30.39
C THR A 29 -21.81 -4.37 -31.54
N GLU A 30 -20.51 -4.48 -31.27
CA GLU A 30 -19.74 -5.74 -31.32
C GLU A 30 -18.45 -5.60 -30.51
N ALA A 31 -18.02 -6.74 -29.96
CA ALA A 31 -17.14 -6.86 -28.82
C ALA A 31 -15.66 -6.53 -29.09
N GLU A 32 -15.07 -5.67 -28.25
CA GLU A 32 -13.77 -5.95 -27.65
C GLU A 32 -13.72 -5.31 -26.25
N ALA A 33 -13.35 -6.12 -25.27
CA ALA A 33 -13.50 -5.85 -23.85
C ALA A 33 -12.59 -4.70 -23.37
N HIS A 34 -13.08 -3.47 -23.46
CA HIS A 34 -12.52 -2.37 -22.67
C HIS A 34 -13.08 -2.45 -21.25
N ALA A 35 -12.33 -3.15 -20.42
CA ALA A 35 -12.43 -3.09 -18.97
C ALA A 35 -12.52 -1.63 -18.53
N ALA A 36 -13.62 -1.28 -17.87
CA ALA A 36 -13.73 -0.05 -17.11
C ALA A 36 -12.48 0.10 -16.20
N PRO A 37 -11.89 1.29 -16.07
CA PRO A 37 -10.77 1.49 -15.18
C PRO A 37 -11.28 1.30 -13.76
N GLN A 38 -11.07 0.10 -13.22
CA GLN A 38 -11.08 -0.09 -11.79
C GLN A 38 -9.88 0.71 -11.28
N ASP A 39 -10.10 1.95 -10.86
CA ASP A 39 -9.11 2.81 -10.18
C ASP A 39 -8.73 2.27 -8.79
N THR A 40 -8.88 0.96 -8.56
CA THR A 40 -8.30 0.24 -7.45
C THR A 40 -6.83 0.05 -7.76
N CYS A 41 -6.01 1.00 -7.30
CA CYS A 41 -4.56 0.82 -7.20
C CYS A 41 -4.28 -0.55 -6.58
N THR A 42 -3.72 -1.49 -7.35
CA THR A 42 -3.43 -2.87 -6.86
C THR A 42 -2.42 -2.86 -5.70
N SER A 43 -1.64 -1.78 -5.58
CA SER A 43 -0.72 -1.51 -4.47
C SER A 43 -1.37 -0.80 -3.28
N CYS A 44 -2.55 -0.21 -3.46
CA CYS A 44 -3.30 0.53 -2.46
C CYS A 44 -4.62 -0.22 -2.31
N GLY A 45 -4.58 -1.43 -1.74
CA GLY A 45 -5.73 -2.32 -1.56
C GLY A 45 -6.77 -1.72 -0.59
N VAL A 46 -7.43 -0.65 -1.01
CA VAL A 46 -8.40 0.10 -0.23
C VAL A 46 -9.78 -0.39 -0.69
N ALA A 47 -10.23 -1.50 -0.10
CA ALA A 47 -11.63 -1.90 -0.19
C ALA A 47 -12.49 -0.81 0.45
N GLN A 48 -13.44 -0.24 -0.28
CA GLN A 48 -14.27 0.88 0.16
C GLN A 48 -14.93 0.55 1.51
N PRO A 49 -14.77 1.37 2.56
CA PRO A 49 -15.34 1.06 3.85
C PRO A 49 -16.83 1.45 3.87
N GLU A 50 -17.63 0.66 4.56
CA GLU A 50 -19.08 0.91 4.73
C GLU A 50 -19.39 2.26 5.40
N ASP A 51 -18.47 2.78 6.22
CA ASP A 51 -18.58 4.07 6.90
C ASP A 51 -17.94 5.22 6.09
N ALA A 52 -18.76 6.15 5.60
CA ALA A 52 -18.32 7.24 4.74
C ALA A 52 -17.27 8.16 5.38
N GLU A 53 -17.41 8.48 6.68
CA GLU A 53 -16.47 9.37 7.39
C GLU A 53 -15.14 8.66 7.71
N ALA A 54 -15.17 7.40 8.13
CA ALA A 54 -13.96 6.60 8.33
C ALA A 54 -13.22 6.36 6.99
N GLY A 55 -13.99 6.24 5.90
CA GLY A 55 -13.44 6.17 4.55
C GLY A 55 -12.70 7.42 4.13
N ARG A 56 -13.23 8.60 4.44
CA ARG A 56 -12.56 9.88 4.16
C ARG A 56 -11.25 10.01 4.92
N LEU A 57 -11.25 9.77 6.23
CA LEU A 57 -10.03 9.81 7.05
C LEU A 57 -8.95 8.84 6.54
N ARG A 58 -9.33 7.65 6.09
CA ARG A 58 -8.41 6.66 5.53
C ARG A 58 -7.81 7.11 4.19
N VAL A 59 -8.60 7.78 3.36
CA VAL A 59 -8.13 8.35 2.09
C VAL A 59 -7.17 9.50 2.34
N ASP A 60 -7.49 10.40 3.26
CA ASP A 60 -6.61 11.53 3.62
C ASP A 60 -5.28 11.05 4.22
N PHE A 61 -5.33 10.02 5.08
CA PHE A 61 -4.13 9.37 5.59
C PHE A 61 -3.28 8.77 4.46
N LEU A 62 -3.89 8.04 3.53
CA LEU A 62 -3.19 7.45 2.39
C LEU A 62 -2.52 8.54 1.54
N GLU A 63 -3.21 9.67 1.33
CA GLU A 63 -2.66 10.80 0.58
C GLU A 63 -1.47 11.44 1.31
N ALA A 64 -1.57 11.61 2.62
CA ALA A 64 -0.47 12.10 3.46
C ALA A 64 0.75 11.18 3.39
N VAL A 65 0.55 9.85 3.47
CA VAL A 65 1.62 8.86 3.34
C VAL A 65 2.24 8.89 1.95
N LYS A 66 1.44 9.01 0.88
CA LYS A 66 1.95 9.16 -0.49
C LYS A 66 2.85 10.39 -0.62
N ARG A 67 2.41 11.56 -0.13
CA ARG A 67 3.23 12.79 -0.12
C ARG A 67 4.49 12.63 0.72
N HIS A 68 4.39 11.96 1.86
CA HIS A 68 5.53 11.67 2.73
C HIS A 68 6.58 10.82 2.00
N ILE A 69 6.17 9.73 1.35
CA ILE A 69 7.06 8.86 0.56
C ILE A 69 7.77 9.68 -0.54
N LEU A 70 7.01 10.46 -1.32
CA LEU A 70 7.59 11.30 -2.39
C LEU A 70 8.62 12.29 -1.83
N SER A 71 8.32 12.92 -0.70
CA SER A 71 9.26 13.83 0.00
C SER A 71 10.53 13.12 0.45
N ARG A 72 10.43 11.93 1.05
CA ARG A 72 11.60 11.12 1.47
C ARG A 72 12.45 10.66 0.28
N LEU A 73 11.82 10.42 -0.86
CA LEU A 73 12.49 10.08 -2.12
C LEU A 73 12.99 11.32 -2.89
N GLN A 74 12.79 12.53 -2.34
CA GLN A 74 13.14 13.81 -2.99
C GLN A 74 12.48 13.99 -4.36
N MET A 75 11.28 13.45 -4.53
CA MET A 75 10.49 13.52 -5.75
C MET A 75 9.32 14.48 -5.57
N ARG A 76 9.01 15.25 -6.62
CA ARG A 76 7.85 16.16 -6.62
C ARG A 76 6.55 15.45 -6.93
N GLU A 77 6.60 14.49 -7.84
CA GLU A 77 5.46 13.70 -8.31
C GLU A 77 5.90 12.26 -8.55
N ARG A 78 4.93 11.35 -8.64
CA ARG A 78 5.16 9.97 -9.06
C ARG A 78 5.79 9.95 -10.47
N PRO A 79 6.92 9.25 -10.66
CA PRO A 79 7.52 9.09 -11.98
C PRO A 79 6.58 8.40 -12.96
N ASN A 80 6.47 8.93 -14.18
CA ASN A 80 5.71 8.32 -15.26
C ASN A 80 6.54 7.20 -15.94
N ILE A 81 6.02 5.97 -15.95
CA ILE A 81 6.69 4.82 -16.57
C ILE A 81 6.07 4.62 -17.96
N THR A 82 6.71 5.18 -18.99
CA THR A 82 6.23 5.10 -20.38
C THR A 82 6.57 3.77 -21.04
N HIS A 83 7.73 3.19 -20.71
CA HIS A 83 8.18 1.89 -21.22
C HIS A 83 8.79 1.05 -20.10
N PRO A 84 8.04 0.09 -19.52
CA PRO A 84 8.57 -0.75 -18.47
C PRO A 84 9.66 -1.68 -19.02
N VAL A 85 10.77 -1.77 -18.29
CA VAL A 85 11.79 -2.78 -18.54
C VAL A 85 11.15 -4.16 -18.35
N SER A 86 11.55 -5.14 -19.17
CA SER A 86 11.02 -6.50 -19.01
C SER A 86 11.32 -7.02 -17.60
N ARG A 87 10.33 -7.67 -16.97
CA ARG A 87 10.45 -8.15 -15.58
C ARG A 87 11.67 -9.05 -15.38
N ALA A 88 11.96 -9.89 -16.37
CA ALA A 88 13.12 -10.77 -16.36
C ALA A 88 14.46 -10.01 -16.37
N ALA A 89 14.58 -8.96 -17.21
CA ALA A 89 15.78 -8.13 -17.25
C ALA A 89 15.98 -7.36 -15.93
N MET A 90 14.89 -6.80 -15.40
CA MET A 90 14.91 -6.08 -14.12
C MET A 90 15.36 -7.00 -12.97
N VAL A 91 14.75 -8.17 -12.82
CA VAL A 91 15.14 -9.15 -11.77
C VAL A 91 16.59 -9.57 -11.92
N THR A 92 17.03 -9.83 -13.15
CA THR A 92 18.41 -10.27 -13.41
C THR A 92 19.41 -9.18 -13.04
N ALA A 93 19.13 -7.92 -13.41
CA ALA A 93 19.95 -6.78 -13.06
C ALA A 93 20.00 -6.59 -11.54
N LEU A 94 18.86 -6.58 -10.85
CA LEU A 94 18.78 -6.42 -9.40
C LEU A 94 19.53 -7.52 -8.65
N ARG A 95 19.43 -8.77 -9.11
CA ARG A 95 20.19 -9.91 -8.56
C ARG A 95 21.70 -9.72 -8.74
N LYS A 96 22.15 -9.29 -9.92
CA LYS A 96 23.58 -9.07 -10.22
C LYS A 96 24.18 -7.88 -9.47
N LEU A 97 23.37 -6.85 -9.23
CA LEU A 97 23.79 -5.64 -8.50
C LEU A 97 23.73 -5.80 -6.98
N HIS A 98 23.30 -6.97 -6.48
CA HIS A 98 22.98 -7.21 -5.07
C HIS A 98 21.95 -6.20 -4.47
N ALA A 99 21.24 -5.46 -5.31
CA ALA A 99 20.21 -4.48 -4.91
C ALA A 99 18.81 -5.13 -4.73
N GLY A 100 18.70 -6.44 -4.96
CA GLY A 100 17.44 -7.17 -4.79
C GLY A 100 17.63 -8.69 -4.81
N LYS A 101 17.07 -9.39 -3.81
CA LYS A 101 17.01 -10.85 -3.75
C LYS A 101 15.61 -11.32 -4.11
N LEU A 102 15.47 -12.03 -5.23
CA LEU A 102 14.19 -12.61 -5.62
C LEU A 102 13.99 -13.96 -4.91
N ARG A 103 12.92 -14.09 -4.13
CA ARG A 103 12.47 -15.36 -3.55
C ARG A 103 11.82 -16.25 -4.62
N ALA A 104 11.69 -17.55 -4.31
CA ALA A 104 11.05 -18.53 -5.19
C ALA A 104 9.54 -18.28 -5.40
N ASP A 105 8.89 -17.56 -4.49
CA ASP A 105 7.49 -17.10 -4.59
C ASP A 105 7.30 -15.91 -5.55
N GLY A 106 8.38 -15.39 -6.15
CA GLY A 106 8.36 -14.25 -7.06
C GLY A 106 8.35 -12.88 -6.37
N ARG A 107 8.51 -12.83 -5.04
CA ARG A 107 8.67 -11.59 -4.26
C ARG A 107 10.13 -11.14 -4.27
N LEU A 108 10.34 -9.84 -4.48
CA LEU A 108 11.66 -9.22 -4.40
C LEU A 108 11.90 -8.66 -2.99
N GLU A 109 12.99 -9.06 -2.37
CA GLU A 109 13.53 -8.50 -1.12
C GLU A 109 14.67 -7.55 -1.42
N ILE A 110 14.92 -6.57 -0.55
CA ILE A 110 16.05 -5.66 -0.65
C ILE A 110 17.09 -6.13 0.38
N PRO A 111 18.23 -6.69 -0.05
CA PRO A 111 19.36 -6.96 0.83
C PRO A 111 19.87 -5.64 1.42
N ASP A 112 20.19 -5.61 2.70
CA ASP A 112 20.79 -4.45 3.38
C ASP A 112 19.89 -3.21 3.47
N LEU A 113 18.59 -3.41 3.64
CA LEU A 113 17.72 -2.30 4.02
C LEU A 113 18.14 -1.85 5.44
N ASP A 114 18.77 -0.69 5.58
CA ASP A 114 19.26 -0.08 6.83
C ASP A 114 18.21 0.06 7.96
N GLY A 115 16.96 -0.30 7.68
CA GLY A 115 15.86 -0.42 8.62
C GLY A 115 15.40 -1.85 8.87
N HIS A 116 16.26 -2.86 8.72
CA HIS A 116 16.02 -4.19 9.29
C HIS A 116 16.54 -4.20 10.72
N PRO A 117 15.70 -3.90 11.73
CA PRO A 117 16.17 -3.72 13.09
C PRO A 117 16.70 -5.01 13.72
N MET A 118 16.44 -6.17 13.08
CA MET A 118 16.78 -7.49 13.60
C MET A 118 18.28 -7.74 13.74
N SER A 119 19.18 -6.96 13.11
CA SER A 119 20.63 -7.16 13.30
C SER A 119 21.17 -6.42 14.50
N ASN A 120 20.55 -5.32 14.91
CA ASN A 120 21.05 -4.47 16.00
C ASN A 120 20.27 -4.67 17.30
N GLU A 121 18.95 -4.91 17.22
CA GLU A 121 18.11 -5.24 18.39
C GLU A 121 18.57 -6.52 19.09
N VAL A 122 18.95 -7.55 18.31
CA VAL A 122 19.47 -8.82 18.87
C VAL A 122 20.77 -8.62 19.64
N LEU A 123 21.57 -7.61 19.27
CA LEU A 123 22.82 -7.30 19.95
C LEU A 123 22.56 -6.55 21.26
N GLU A 124 21.59 -5.64 21.29
CA GLU A 124 21.16 -4.94 22.51
C GLU A 124 20.51 -5.88 23.53
N GLU A 125 19.84 -6.95 23.09
CA GLU A 125 19.23 -7.96 23.96
C GLU A 125 20.23 -9.05 24.43
N SER A 126 21.43 -9.11 23.85
CA SER A 126 22.45 -10.11 24.18
C SER A 126 23.49 -9.55 25.16
N SER A 127 23.56 -10.12 26.37
CA SER A 127 24.64 -9.83 27.33
C SER A 127 25.67 -10.96 27.33
N GLU A 128 26.94 -10.62 27.18
CA GLU A 128 28.05 -11.57 27.36
C GLU A 128 28.45 -11.64 28.84
N ILE A 129 28.45 -12.85 29.41
CA ILE A 129 28.83 -13.08 30.81
C ILE A 129 30.19 -13.77 30.85
N ILE A 130 31.20 -13.10 31.40
CA ILE A 130 32.53 -13.66 31.61
C ILE A 130 32.65 -14.06 33.08
N SER A 131 32.55 -15.35 33.37
CA SER A 131 32.73 -15.88 34.73
C SER A 131 34.15 -16.41 34.93
N PHE A 132 34.79 -15.97 36.01
CA PHE A 132 36.08 -16.49 36.45
C PHE A 132 35.87 -17.59 37.49
N ALA A 133 36.69 -18.64 37.42
CA ALA A 133 36.62 -19.74 38.36
C ALA A 133 37.01 -19.29 39.77
N GLU A 134 36.19 -19.63 40.76
CA GLU A 134 36.51 -19.43 42.16
C GLU A 134 37.39 -20.58 42.68
N LYS A 135 38.44 -20.26 43.45
CA LYS A 135 39.29 -21.29 44.09
C LYS A 135 38.52 -21.92 45.25
N GLY A 136 37.88 -23.05 45.01
CA GLY A 136 37.18 -23.81 46.04
C GLY A 136 38.09 -24.15 47.23
N ALA A 137 37.70 -23.72 48.42
CA ALA A 137 38.33 -24.17 49.65
C ALA A 137 37.97 -25.65 49.88
N PHE A 138 38.92 -26.55 49.63
CA PHE A 138 38.77 -27.97 49.94
C PHE A 138 38.69 -28.15 51.45
N ARG A 139 37.48 -28.11 52.02
CA ARG A 139 37.23 -28.54 53.40
C ARG A 139 37.22 -30.06 53.41
N GLY A 140 38.39 -30.63 53.71
CA GLY A 140 38.52 -32.05 54.04
C GLY A 140 37.61 -32.39 55.22
N ARG A 141 36.63 -33.27 54.97
CA ARG A 141 35.89 -33.98 56.01
C ARG A 141 36.88 -34.97 56.64
N LYS A 142 37.32 -34.73 57.88
CA LYS A 142 37.99 -35.77 58.67
C LYS A 142 36.89 -36.55 59.41
N GLU A 143 36.79 -37.84 59.09
CA GLU A 143 36.19 -38.87 59.94
C GLU A 143 37.01 -39.04 61.24
#